data_AF-A0A968AML9-F1
#
_entry.id   AF-A0A968AML9-F1
#
_cell.length_a   1.000
_cell.length_b   1.000
_cell.length_c   1.000
_cell.angle_alpha   90.00
_cell.angle_beta   90.00
_cell.angle_gamma   90.00
#
_symmetry.space_group_name_H-M   'P 1'
#
loop_
_entity.id
_entity.type
_entity.pdbx_description
1 polymer ?
#
loop_
_entity_poly.entity_id
_entity_poly.type
_entity_poly.pdbx_seq_one_letter_code
_entity_poly.pdbx_strand_id
1 'polypeptide(L)'
;KKYFNPIEPAGGIWIRPPWKKLPVGTSGLEIIIDPQMAFGTGHHETTALMIRLMKEITFKGQNVLDVGTGSGILAIIASRFGAES
;
A
#
# COMPACT_ATOMS: atom_id res chain seq x y z
N LYS A 1 15.08 -9.97 4.46
CA LYS A 1 14.76 -10.24 3.02
C LYS A 1 13.86 -11.48 2.80
N LYS A 2 14.17 -12.68 3.34
CA LYS A 2 13.35 -13.91 3.12
C LYS A 2 11.98 -13.97 3.84
N TYR A 3 11.74 -13.09 4.81
CA TYR A 3 10.55 -13.15 5.68
C TYR A 3 9.39 -12.23 5.28
N PHE A 4 9.57 -11.41 4.25
CA PHE A 4 8.48 -10.55 3.74
C PHE A 4 7.68 -11.34 2.71
N ASN A 5 6.48 -11.72 3.10
CA ASN A 5 5.51 -12.38 2.22
C ASN A 5 4.53 -11.33 1.68
N PRO A 6 3.87 -11.61 0.54
CA PRO A 6 2.71 -10.82 0.14
C PRO A 6 1.68 -10.74 1.25
N ILE A 7 1.08 -9.56 1.43
CA ILE A 7 0.02 -9.32 2.40
C ILE A 7 -1.15 -8.61 1.72
N GLU A 8 -2.35 -8.80 2.28
CA GLU A 8 -3.57 -8.09 1.89
C GLU A 8 -4.09 -7.32 3.11
N PRO A 9 -3.58 -6.10 3.38
CA PRO A 9 -4.02 -5.33 4.56
C PRO A 9 -5.49 -4.92 4.52
N ALA A 10 -6.02 -4.72 3.31
CA ALA A 10 -7.40 -4.33 3.05
C ALA A 10 -7.87 -4.96 1.74
N GLY A 11 -9.10 -5.49 1.72
CA GLY A 11 -9.59 -6.32 0.62
C GLY A 11 -9.34 -5.71 -0.77
N GLY A 12 -8.65 -6.45 -1.63
CA GLY A 12 -8.27 -6.04 -2.98
C GLY A 12 -7.05 -5.12 -3.07
N ILE A 13 -6.30 -4.88 -1.99
CA ILE A 13 -5.02 -4.16 -2.00
C ILE A 13 -3.93 -5.11 -1.53
N TRP A 14 -2.97 -5.38 -2.41
CA TRP A 14 -1.90 -6.35 -2.20
C TRP A 14 -0.55 -5.66 -2.15
N ILE A 15 0.23 -5.94 -1.11
CA ILE A 15 1.58 -5.41 -0.95
C ILE A 15 2.55 -6.58 -0.97
N ARG A 16 3.60 -6.47 -1.77
CA ARG A 16 4.66 -7.48 -1.81
C ARG A 16 6.04 -6.90 -2.08
N PRO A 17 7.11 -7.60 -1.70
CA PRO A 17 8.44 -7.26 -2.16
C PRO A 17 8.64 -7.60 -3.64
N PRO A 18 9.61 -6.96 -4.32
CA PRO A 18 9.86 -7.17 -5.74
C PRO A 18 10.29 -8.60 -6.09
N TRP A 19 10.87 -9.34 -5.15
CA TRP A 19 11.34 -10.73 -5.33
C TRP A 19 10.30 -11.82 -5.02
N LYS A 20 9.08 -11.46 -4.61
CA LYS A 20 7.97 -12.42 -4.44
C LYS A 20 6.92 -12.15 -5.52
N LYS A 21 6.15 -13.18 -5.87
CA LYS A 21 4.95 -13.04 -6.71
C LYS A 21 3.71 -13.10 -5.81
N LEU A 22 2.62 -12.48 -6.25
CA LEU A 22 1.31 -12.70 -5.63
C LEU A 22 0.83 -14.14 -5.90
N PRO A 23 -0.06 -14.69 -5.04
CA PRO A 23 -0.75 -15.94 -5.33
C PRO A 23 -1.47 -15.91 -6.69
N VAL A 24 -1.57 -17.08 -7.34
CA VAL A 24 -2.31 -17.21 -8.60
C VAL A 24 -3.79 -16.96 -8.33
N GLY A 25 -4.44 -16.18 -9.20
CA GLY A 25 -5.85 -15.81 -9.04
C GLY A 25 -6.09 -14.59 -8.16
N THR A 26 -5.03 -13.96 -7.64
CA THR A 26 -5.15 -12.66 -6.95
C THR A 26 -5.62 -11.57 -7.91
N SER A 27 -6.60 -10.79 -7.46
CA SER A 27 -7.15 -9.61 -8.16
C SER A 27 -7.07 -8.37 -7.28
N GLY A 28 -7.01 -7.20 -7.91
CA GLY A 28 -7.04 -5.91 -7.22
C GLY A 28 -5.78 -5.08 -7.46
N LEU A 29 -5.55 -4.12 -6.57
CA LEU A 29 -4.43 -3.19 -6.62
C LEU A 29 -3.16 -3.84 -6.10
N GLU A 30 -2.19 -4.09 -6.98
CA GLU A 30 -0.84 -4.52 -6.60
C GLU A 30 0.07 -3.32 -6.33
N ILE A 31 0.78 -3.39 -5.20
CA ILE A 31 1.78 -2.44 -4.75
C ILE A 31 3.08 -3.19 -4.45
N ILE A 32 4.14 -2.77 -5.10
CA ILE A 32 5.48 -3.36 -4.94
C ILE A 32 6.31 -2.38 -4.14
N ILE A 33 6.73 -2.80 -2.95
CA ILE A 33 7.60 -2.01 -2.07
C ILE A 33 8.79 -2.87 -1.68
N ASP A 34 9.99 -2.31 -1.79
CA ASP A 34 11.19 -2.94 -1.22
C ASP A 34 11.22 -2.67 0.30
N PRO A 35 11.02 -3.69 1.15
CA PRO A 35 11.17 -3.55 2.59
C PRO A 35 12.66 -3.37 2.93
N GLN A 36 13.15 -2.15 2.79
CA GLN A 36 14.43 -1.70 3.32
C GLN A 36 14.27 -1.31 4.80
N MET A 37 15.02 -0.33 5.31
CA MET A 37 14.88 0.17 6.70
C MET A 37 13.71 1.15 6.88
N ALA A 38 12.89 1.38 5.86
CA ALA A 38 11.76 2.29 5.93
C ALA A 38 10.56 1.64 6.63
N PHE A 39 9.96 2.36 7.58
CA PHE A 39 8.72 1.95 8.25
C PHE A 39 7.52 2.02 7.28
N GLY A 40 6.43 1.32 7.61
CA GLY A 40 5.18 1.41 6.86
C GLY A 40 5.02 0.42 5.70
N THR A 41 5.65 -0.76 5.74
CA THR A 41 5.55 -1.80 4.70
C THR A 41 4.20 -2.54 4.65
N GLY A 42 3.18 -2.03 5.36
CA GLY A 42 1.85 -2.65 5.48
C GLY A 42 1.72 -3.79 6.50
N HIS A 43 2.84 -4.29 7.05
CA HIS A 43 2.83 -5.40 8.01
C HIS A 43 2.41 -4.97 9.43
N HIS A 44 2.48 -3.67 9.74
CA HIS A 44 1.99 -3.11 11.00
C HIS A 44 0.50 -2.77 10.92
N GLU A 45 -0.21 -3.02 12.02
CA GLU A 45 -1.66 -2.84 12.12
C GLU A 45 -2.12 -1.41 11.79
N THR A 46 -1.32 -0.40 12.17
CA THR A 46 -1.64 1.01 11.90
C THR A 46 -1.65 1.32 10.41
N THR A 47 -0.69 0.78 9.64
CA THR A 47 -0.70 0.93 8.18
C THR A 47 -1.90 0.22 7.57
N ALA A 48 -2.22 -0.99 8.01
CA ALA A 48 -3.38 -1.72 7.49
C ALA A 48 -4.71 -0.99 7.79
N LEU A 49 -4.85 -0.41 8.98
CA LEU A 49 -6.01 0.41 9.35
C LEU A 49 -6.14 1.63 8.45
N MET A 50 -5.06 2.39 8.25
CA MET A 50 -5.09 3.56 7.36
C MET A 50 -5.50 3.17 5.93
N ILE A 51 -4.96 2.07 5.39
CA ILE A 51 -5.32 1.59 4.05
C ILE A 51 -6.81 1.23 3.96
N ARG A 52 -7.40 0.65 5.01
CA ARG A 52 -8.85 0.37 5.05
C ARG A 52 -9.67 1.66 5.02
N LEU A 53 -9.31 2.65 5.83
CA LEU A 53 -9.97 3.95 5.87
C LEU A 53 -9.85 4.70 4.53
N MET A 54 -8.70 4.61 3.86
CA MET A 54 -8.52 5.20 2.55
C MET A 54 -9.51 4.66 1.51
N LYS A 55 -9.97 3.41 1.61
CA LYS A 55 -10.98 2.88 0.68
C LYS A 55 -12.33 3.59 0.78
N GLU A 56 -12.59 4.27 1.89
CA GLU A 56 -13.85 5.01 2.14
C GLU A 56 -13.76 6.47 1.68
N ILE A 57 -12.57 6.92 1.23
CA ILE A 57 -12.31 8.30 0.82
C ILE A 57 -12.28 8.39 -0.71
N THR A 58 -12.91 9.44 -1.26
CA THR A 58 -12.80 9.76 -2.70
C THR A 58 -11.57 10.61 -2.95
N PHE A 59 -10.54 10.01 -3.57
CA PHE A 59 -9.29 10.71 -3.89
C PHE A 59 -9.27 11.39 -5.26
N LYS A 60 -10.20 11.05 -6.15
CA LYS A 60 -10.21 11.57 -7.53
C LYS A 60 -10.20 13.11 -7.56
N GLY A 61 -9.15 13.69 -8.14
CA GLY A 61 -9.01 15.15 -8.27
C GLY A 61 -8.64 15.87 -6.97
N GLN A 62 -8.19 15.15 -5.94
CA GLN A 62 -7.80 15.73 -4.65
C GLN A 62 -6.28 15.84 -4.54
N ASN A 63 -5.80 16.95 -3.96
CA ASN A 63 -4.40 17.08 -3.53
C ASN A 63 -4.19 16.36 -2.19
N VAL A 64 -3.17 15.51 -2.11
CA VAL A 64 -2.91 14.70 -0.91
C VAL A 64 -1.49 14.94 -0.39
N LEU A 65 -1.37 15.13 0.91
CA LEU A 65 -0.10 15.21 1.62
C LEU A 65 0.06 14.03 2.57
N ASP A 66 1.07 13.18 2.32
CA ASP A 66 1.46 12.06 3.19
C ASP A 66 2.62 12.49 4.11
N VAL A 67 2.29 13.01 5.29
CA VAL A 67 3.28 13.50 6.26
C VAL A 67 3.93 12.32 6.99
N GLY A 68 5.26 12.21 6.90
CA GLY A 68 5.99 11.09 7.49
C GLY A 68 5.86 9.79 6.68
N THR A 69 5.81 9.91 5.35
CA THR A 69 5.47 8.85 4.39
C THR A 69 6.26 7.54 4.50
N GLY A 70 7.46 7.56 5.09
CA GLY A 70 8.29 6.35 5.28
C GLY A 70 8.51 5.62 3.95
N SER A 71 7.94 4.43 3.82
CA SER A 71 7.99 3.63 2.59
C SER A 71 7.22 4.22 1.37
N GLY A 72 6.45 5.29 1.53
CA GLY A 72 5.66 5.88 0.43
C GLY A 72 4.28 5.27 0.26
N ILE A 73 3.89 4.28 1.08
CA ILE A 73 2.78 3.39 0.74
C ILE A 73 1.43 4.10 0.65
N LEU A 74 1.15 5.04 1.55
CA LEU A 74 -0.14 5.74 1.58
C LEU A 74 -0.21 6.73 0.41
N ALA A 75 0.86 7.48 0.14
CA ALA A 75 0.96 8.31 -1.06
C ALA A 75 0.75 7.52 -2.36
N ILE A 76 1.37 6.34 -2.50
CA ILE A 76 1.18 5.47 -3.67
C ILE A 76 -0.29 5.05 -3.80
N ILE A 77 -0.93 4.64 -2.70
CA ILE A 77 -2.36 4.24 -2.72
C ILE A 77 -3.25 5.41 -3.12
N ALA A 78 -3.03 6.60 -2.54
CA ALA A 78 -3.80 7.79 -2.87
C ALA A 78 -3.70 8.13 -4.36
N SER A 79 -2.48 8.10 -4.93
CA SER A 79 -2.25 8.29 -6.36
C SER A 79 -2.98 7.25 -7.21
N ARG A 80 -2.95 5.97 -6.82
CA ARG A 80 -3.67 4.89 -7.52
C ARG A 80 -5.20 5.00 -7.40
N PHE A 81 -5.69 5.73 -6.39
CA PHE A 81 -7.11 6.07 -6.23
C PHE A 81 -7.51 7.39 -6.91
N GLY A 82 -6.58 8.05 -7.61
CA GLY A 82 -6.85 9.21 -8.46
C GLY A 82 -6.55 10.56 -7.82
N ALA A 83 -5.78 10.61 -6.74
CA ALA A 83 -5.24 11.86 -6.23
C ALA A 83 -4.40 12.58 -7.30
N GLU A 84 -4.48 13.91 -7.30
CA GLU A 84 -3.65 14.77 -8.15
C GLU A 84 -2.22 14.87 -7.59
N SER A 85 -1.27 15.09 -8.50
CA SER A 85 0.17 15.24 -8.20
C SER A 85 0.61 16.67 -8.45
#